data_AF-K0R8B2-F1
#
_entry.id   AF-K0R8B2-F1
#
_cell.length_a   1.000
_cell.length_b   1.000
_cell.length_c   1.000
_cell.angle_alpha   90.00
_cell.angle_beta   90.00
_cell.angle_gamma   90.00
#
_symmetry.space_group_name_H-M   'P 1'
#
loop_
_entity.id
_entity.type
_entity.pdbx_description
1 polymer ?
#
loop_
_entity_poly.entity_id
_entity_poly.type
_entity_poly.pdbx_seq_one_letter_code
_entity_poly.pdbx_strand_id
1 'polypeptide(L)'
;MTAAAEDEWTFVSNSKSRRRRRNPSEPRRHKSTGNGFRASPNNEAGGTRDTPGERDDTAAATYDKGQIQSDILRCLDSFEEQIRCGNGFAHRLVSALATASRRSRTPRTPNGGGRQSAESSSSLREVVAYGIGNFATGRFQSPMLQLACALLLRRMAASALVSTESTTNKQKQMLDCNGRHAADTSSAFRSEQDVVQLYYFDPCILPVEKEMLETTFHVHVLDSNDMGKLSIEVMRSQIRLGETHPSIETQSGCFPTLFYMPHCPMRLYSNVLWSHWEHLFPSCKCSTKSSDVTSATEIDAGGYIHPILIFGNSFSAYEDRTISCEDLSDPTNGVFKVVSHSHETRVAVRAKDEIVPETLRHIEMAFSDSNVTSFCPGGQQSDENRLGRPSRPKEWLRNDDPELNGR
;
A
#
# COMPACT_ATOMS: atom_id res chain seq x y z
N MET A 1 26.33 20.29 12.47
CA MET A 1 25.91 19.35 11.40
C MET A 1 25.54 18.05 12.09
N THR A 2 24.27 17.89 12.43
CA THR A 2 23.70 16.67 13.02
C THR A 2 23.64 15.60 11.93
N ALA A 3 24.36 14.49 12.10
CA ALA A 3 24.18 13.32 11.24
C ALA A 3 22.72 12.87 11.38
N ALA A 4 21.97 12.87 10.27
CA ALA A 4 20.65 12.29 10.24
C ALA A 4 20.80 10.81 10.59
N ALA A 5 20.28 10.40 11.75
CA ALA A 5 20.30 9.01 12.18
C ALA A 5 19.61 8.18 11.09
N GLU A 6 20.38 7.30 10.44
CA GLU A 6 19.90 6.44 9.37
C GLU A 6 18.62 5.75 9.84
N ASP A 7 17.51 6.13 9.20
CA ASP A 7 16.20 5.61 9.54
C ASP A 7 16.18 4.13 9.12
N GLU A 8 15.75 3.25 10.03
CA GLU A 8 15.71 1.79 9.88
C GLU A 8 15.02 1.34 8.56
N TRP A 9 14.15 2.20 8.03
CA TRP A 9 13.54 2.14 6.71
C TRP A 9 14.53 1.94 5.55
N THR A 10 15.76 2.44 5.68
CA THR A 10 16.84 2.32 4.67
C THR A 10 17.46 0.92 4.61
N PHE A 11 17.29 0.07 5.64
CA PHE A 11 17.93 -1.25 5.69
C PHE A 11 17.25 -2.29 4.79
N VAL A 12 15.95 -2.14 4.50
CA VAL A 12 15.23 -3.11 3.68
C VAL A 12 15.72 -3.08 2.22
N SER A 13 16.02 -1.90 1.69
CA SER A 13 16.51 -1.74 0.30
C SER A 13 17.99 -2.12 0.14
N ASN A 14 18.80 -2.02 1.20
CA ASN A 14 20.24 -2.30 1.16
C ASN A 14 20.65 -3.64 1.77
N SER A 15 19.72 -4.59 1.94
CA SER A 15 20.06 -5.94 2.40
C SER A 15 20.99 -6.63 1.41
N LYS A 16 22.31 -6.47 1.64
CA LYS A 16 23.41 -7.15 0.97
C LYS A 16 23.01 -8.60 0.81
N SER A 17 22.78 -9.02 -0.44
CA SER A 17 22.41 -10.37 -0.88
C SER A 17 22.76 -11.40 0.18
N ARG A 18 21.78 -11.74 1.03
CA ARG A 18 21.96 -12.70 2.10
C ARG A 18 22.36 -13.99 1.39
N ARG A 19 23.66 -14.33 1.44
CA ARG A 19 24.24 -15.51 0.79
C ARG A 19 23.28 -16.67 1.03
N ARG A 20 22.58 -17.11 -0.03
CA ARG A 20 21.73 -18.29 0.00
C ARG A 20 22.55 -19.39 0.67
N ARG A 21 22.22 -19.72 1.93
CA ARG A 21 22.73 -20.92 2.57
C ARG A 21 22.25 -22.05 1.69
N ARG A 22 23.18 -22.62 0.91
CA ARG A 22 22.92 -23.82 0.13
C ARG A 22 22.45 -24.87 1.13
N ASN A 23 21.22 -25.35 0.97
CA ASN A 23 20.75 -26.54 1.65
C ASN A 23 21.76 -27.67 1.42
N PRO A 24 22.13 -28.45 2.46
CA PRO A 24 22.96 -29.62 2.27
C PRO A 24 22.20 -30.60 1.38
N SER A 25 22.83 -30.90 0.25
CA SER A 25 22.36 -31.74 -0.82
C SER A 25 22.03 -33.16 -0.36
N GLU A 26 20.83 -33.59 -0.73
CA GLU A 26 20.35 -34.96 -0.74
C GLU A 26 21.26 -35.85 -1.63
N PRO A 27 21.63 -37.08 -1.21
CA PRO A 27 22.55 -37.92 -1.96
C PRO A 27 21.86 -38.59 -3.15
N ARG A 28 22.01 -38.01 -4.35
CA ARG A 28 21.61 -38.65 -5.61
C ARG A 28 22.75 -39.50 -6.19
N ARG A 29 22.43 -40.79 -6.35
CA ARG A 29 23.24 -41.87 -6.90
C ARG A 29 23.79 -41.57 -8.30
N HIS A 30 25.04 -42.02 -8.50
CA HIS A 30 25.77 -42.18 -9.75
C HIS A 30 24.93 -42.71 -10.93
N LYS A 31 25.16 -42.14 -12.11
CA LYS A 31 25.51 -42.87 -13.34
C LYS A 31 26.25 -41.95 -14.34
N SER A 32 27.24 -42.56 -14.97
CA SER A 32 28.31 -41.98 -15.79
C SER A 32 27.91 -41.57 -17.21
N THR A 33 28.69 -40.62 -17.76
CA THR A 33 29.33 -40.46 -19.09
C THR A 33 29.30 -38.95 -19.40
N GLY A 34 30.31 -38.24 -19.89
CA GLY A 34 31.57 -38.49 -20.60
C GLY A 34 32.00 -37.12 -21.18
N ASN A 35 33.27 -37.00 -21.57
CA ASN A 35 33.91 -35.87 -22.27
C ASN A 35 34.14 -34.58 -21.42
N GLY A 36 35.35 -34.08 -21.18
CA GLY A 36 36.62 -34.24 -21.90
C GLY A 36 36.98 -32.92 -22.59
N PHE A 37 37.53 -31.95 -21.84
CA PHE A 37 38.33 -30.86 -22.43
C PHE A 37 39.53 -30.54 -21.53
N ARG A 38 40.70 -30.72 -22.13
CA ARG A 38 42.05 -30.38 -21.65
C ARG A 38 42.20 -28.85 -21.64
N ALA A 39 42.74 -28.30 -20.55
CA ALA A 39 43.39 -27.00 -20.55
C ALA A 39 44.86 -27.21 -20.16
N SER A 40 45.78 -26.81 -21.04
CA SER A 40 47.21 -26.68 -20.71
C SER A 40 47.46 -25.36 -19.99
N PRO A 41 48.44 -25.31 -19.07
CA PRO A 41 48.94 -24.07 -18.49
C PRO A 41 50.02 -23.47 -19.40
N ASN A 42 50.11 -22.14 -19.48
CA ASN A 42 51.41 -21.46 -19.56
C ASN A 42 51.30 -19.93 -19.52
N ASN A 43 52.33 -19.38 -18.88
CA ASN A 43 52.95 -18.06 -19.03
C ASN A 43 52.53 -16.93 -18.09
N GLU A 44 53.40 -16.79 -17.08
CA GLU A 44 53.87 -15.54 -16.49
C GLU A 44 54.25 -14.49 -17.54
N ALA A 45 53.96 -13.22 -17.28
CA ALA A 45 54.93 -12.11 -17.23
C ALA A 45 54.25 -10.73 -17.37
N GLY A 46 54.46 -9.86 -16.39
CA GLY A 46 54.60 -8.41 -16.56
C GLY A 46 53.41 -7.61 -17.11
N GLY A 47 52.45 -7.28 -16.25
CA GLY A 47 51.43 -6.25 -16.53
C GLY A 47 51.60 -5.05 -15.59
N THR A 48 51.85 -3.89 -16.18
CA THR A 48 51.93 -2.56 -15.55
C THR A 48 50.78 -2.31 -14.57
N ARG A 49 51.11 -1.74 -13.40
CA ARG A 49 50.13 -1.19 -12.46
C ARG A 49 49.48 0.04 -13.08
N ASP A 50 48.39 -0.17 -13.80
CA ASP A 50 47.45 0.90 -14.12
C ASP A 50 46.77 1.34 -12.82
N THR A 51 47.09 2.55 -12.39
CA THR A 51 46.32 3.28 -11.38
C THR A 51 44.86 3.31 -11.82
N PRO A 52 43.91 2.85 -10.97
CA PRO A 52 42.49 2.98 -11.30
C PRO A 52 42.17 4.46 -11.39
N GLY A 53 42.06 4.96 -12.62
CA GLY A 53 41.53 6.29 -12.87
C GLY A 53 40.17 6.38 -12.22
N GLU A 54 39.96 7.44 -11.43
CA GLU A 54 38.65 7.91 -11.01
C GLU A 54 37.75 7.92 -12.24
N ARG A 55 36.97 6.87 -12.42
CA ARG A 55 35.86 6.89 -13.35
C ARG A 55 34.90 7.89 -12.74
N ASP A 56 34.68 8.94 -13.49
CA ASP A 56 33.71 9.98 -13.21
C ASP A 56 32.31 9.33 -13.21
N ASP A 57 31.96 8.71 -12.08
CA ASP A 57 30.66 8.08 -11.80
C ASP A 57 29.53 9.13 -11.75
N THR A 58 29.84 10.40 -12.00
CA THR A 58 28.84 11.49 -12.14
C THR A 58 28.06 11.42 -13.45
N ALA A 59 28.44 10.58 -14.40
CA ALA A 59 27.61 10.23 -15.56
C ALA A 59 26.59 9.11 -15.24
N ALA A 60 26.16 8.97 -13.98
CA ALA A 60 24.92 8.29 -13.64
C ALA A 60 23.80 8.97 -14.44
N ALA A 61 23.45 8.35 -15.58
CA ALA A 61 22.55 8.87 -16.58
C ALA A 61 21.37 9.55 -15.90
N THR A 62 21.33 10.88 -15.96
CA THR A 62 20.28 11.70 -15.39
C THR A 62 19.01 11.26 -16.09
N TYR A 63 18.26 10.41 -15.41
CA TYR A 63 17.12 9.76 -16.00
C TYR A 63 16.10 10.85 -16.27
N ASP A 64 15.79 11.08 -17.55
CA ASP A 64 14.97 12.21 -17.96
C ASP A 64 13.60 12.17 -17.27
N LYS A 65 13.22 13.27 -16.62
CA LYS A 65 11.95 13.39 -15.88
C LYS A 65 10.76 13.06 -16.79
N GLY A 66 10.82 13.49 -18.05
CA GLY A 66 9.80 13.19 -19.07
C GLY A 66 9.68 11.70 -19.37
N GLN A 67 10.80 10.99 -19.45
CA GLN A 67 10.81 9.54 -19.64
C GLN A 67 10.23 8.78 -18.44
N ILE A 68 10.55 9.17 -17.19
CA ILE A 68 9.98 8.54 -15.98
C ILE A 68 8.47 8.71 -15.98
N GLN A 69 7.99 9.94 -16.20
CA GLN A 69 6.57 10.24 -16.28
C GLN A 69 5.88 9.40 -17.37
N SER A 70 6.46 9.34 -18.56
CA SER A 70 5.94 8.53 -19.67
C SER A 70 5.88 7.04 -19.32
N ASP A 71 6.89 6.50 -18.63
CA ASP A 71 6.92 5.10 -18.22
C ASP A 71 5.82 4.80 -17.19
N ILE A 72 5.62 5.66 -16.18
CA ILE A 72 4.53 5.54 -15.19
C ILE A 72 3.17 5.55 -15.86
N LEU A 73 2.94 6.50 -16.78
CA LEU A 73 1.66 6.61 -17.49
C LEU A 73 1.38 5.36 -18.34
N ARG A 74 2.40 4.79 -19.00
CA ARG A 74 2.22 3.54 -19.75
C ARG A 74 1.91 2.34 -18.85
N CYS A 75 2.48 2.27 -17.64
CA CYS A 75 2.09 1.27 -16.65
C CYS A 75 0.62 1.46 -16.22
N LEU A 76 0.20 2.71 -15.96
CA LEU A 76 -1.17 3.04 -15.61
C LEU A 76 -2.16 2.64 -16.71
N ASP A 77 -1.89 3.01 -17.97
CA ASP A 77 -2.72 2.64 -19.12
C ASP A 77 -2.85 1.11 -19.26
N SER A 78 -1.76 0.38 -18.99
CA SER A 78 -1.75 -1.09 -19.02
C SER A 78 -2.63 -1.70 -17.92
N PHE A 79 -2.66 -1.09 -16.73
CA PHE A 79 -3.58 -1.50 -15.68
C PHE A 79 -5.04 -1.13 -16.00
N GLU A 80 -5.30 0.01 -16.61
CA GLU A 80 -6.65 0.39 -17.05
C GLU A 80 -7.18 -0.56 -18.12
N GLU A 81 -6.35 -1.01 -19.05
CA GLU A 81 -6.72 -2.05 -20.01
C GLU A 81 -7.11 -3.36 -19.31
N GLN A 82 -6.38 -3.79 -18.28
CA GLN A 82 -6.75 -4.96 -17.48
C GLN A 82 -8.14 -4.80 -16.84
N ILE A 83 -8.46 -3.61 -16.31
CA ILE A 83 -9.80 -3.31 -15.79
C ILE A 83 -10.85 -3.42 -16.90
N ARG A 84 -10.63 -2.80 -18.06
CA ARG A 84 -11.57 -2.80 -19.19
C ARG A 84 -11.82 -4.20 -19.74
N CYS A 85 -10.78 -5.02 -19.81
CA CYS A 85 -10.86 -6.41 -20.24
C CYS A 85 -11.46 -7.35 -19.17
N GLY A 86 -11.72 -6.86 -17.95
CA GLY A 86 -12.25 -7.66 -16.85
C GLY A 86 -11.30 -8.77 -16.40
N ASN A 87 -10.00 -8.61 -16.61
CA ASN A 87 -8.98 -9.63 -16.37
C ASN A 87 -7.68 -9.04 -15.80
N GLY A 88 -6.69 -9.90 -15.57
CA GLY A 88 -5.41 -9.47 -15.02
C GLY A 88 -5.44 -9.05 -13.55
N PHE A 89 -4.29 -8.55 -13.10
CA PHE A 89 -4.04 -8.22 -11.70
C PHE A 89 -4.90 -7.05 -11.23
N ALA A 90 -4.98 -5.96 -12.00
CA ALA A 90 -5.71 -4.77 -11.59
C ALA A 90 -7.21 -5.08 -11.36
N HIS A 91 -7.83 -5.85 -12.24
CA HIS A 91 -9.23 -6.26 -12.08
C HIS A 91 -9.45 -7.09 -10.81
N ARG A 92 -8.55 -8.04 -10.54
CA ARG A 92 -8.59 -8.86 -9.32
C ARG A 92 -8.40 -8.01 -8.06
N LEU A 93 -7.50 -7.02 -8.11
CA LEU A 93 -7.28 -6.08 -7.01
C LEU A 93 -8.53 -5.25 -6.71
N VAL A 94 -9.14 -4.63 -7.73
CA VAL A 94 -10.37 -3.85 -7.56
C VAL A 94 -11.52 -4.74 -7.05
N SER A 95 -11.63 -5.96 -7.55
CA SER A 95 -12.61 -6.94 -7.09
C SER A 95 -12.40 -7.35 -5.62
N ALA A 96 -11.15 -7.52 -5.21
CA ALA A 96 -10.77 -7.82 -3.84
C ALA A 96 -11.10 -6.65 -2.89
N LEU A 97 -10.77 -5.41 -3.29
CA LEU A 97 -11.11 -4.20 -2.54
C LEU A 97 -12.62 -4.02 -2.36
N ALA A 98 -13.41 -4.24 -3.43
CA ALA A 98 -14.87 -4.20 -3.35
C ALA A 98 -15.41 -5.26 -2.38
N THR A 99 -14.85 -6.46 -2.40
CA THR A 99 -15.24 -7.56 -1.50
C THR A 99 -14.89 -7.26 -0.04
N ALA A 100 -13.68 -6.77 0.21
CA ALA A 100 -13.21 -6.35 1.53
C ALA A 100 -14.08 -5.23 2.09
N SER A 101 -14.37 -4.20 1.28
CA SER A 101 -15.22 -3.07 1.66
C SER A 101 -16.64 -3.50 2.05
N ARG A 102 -17.22 -4.49 1.36
CA ARG A 102 -18.55 -5.02 1.70
C ARG A 102 -18.56 -5.75 3.04
N ARG A 103 -17.47 -6.41 3.41
CA ARG A 103 -17.36 -7.20 4.65
C ARG A 103 -17.16 -6.36 5.89
N SER A 104 -16.45 -5.24 5.77
CA SER A 104 -16.27 -4.32 6.90
C SER A 104 -17.54 -3.57 7.28
N ARG A 105 -18.61 -3.65 6.49
CA ARG A 105 -19.91 -3.07 6.84
C ARG A 105 -20.65 -3.96 7.83
N THR A 106 -20.84 -3.47 9.04
CA THR A 106 -21.69 -4.12 10.05
C THR A 106 -23.10 -4.31 9.49
N PRO A 107 -23.69 -5.52 9.59
CA PRO A 107 -25.08 -5.75 9.18
C PRO A 107 -25.99 -4.77 9.90
N ARG A 108 -26.63 -3.85 9.17
CA ARG A 108 -27.68 -3.01 9.76
C ARG A 108 -28.79 -3.95 10.21
N THR A 109 -29.19 -3.86 11.48
CA THR A 109 -30.28 -4.66 12.03
C THR A 109 -31.50 -4.54 11.12
N PRO A 110 -32.05 -5.65 10.59
CA PRO A 110 -33.08 -5.65 9.55
C PRO A 110 -34.47 -5.14 9.99
N ASN A 111 -34.58 -4.48 11.14
CA ASN A 111 -35.86 -4.09 11.75
C ASN A 111 -36.59 -2.92 11.07
N GLY A 112 -36.15 -2.47 9.88
CA GLY A 112 -36.88 -1.49 9.07
C GLY A 112 -37.05 -2.00 7.65
N GLY A 113 -38.28 -2.32 7.24
CA GLY A 113 -38.65 -2.82 5.90
C GLY A 113 -38.45 -1.84 4.74
N GLY A 114 -37.40 -1.01 4.77
CA GLY A 114 -37.03 -0.10 3.70
C GLY A 114 -36.35 -0.86 2.56
N ARG A 115 -36.83 -0.65 1.33
CA ARG A 115 -36.21 -1.12 0.07
C ARG A 115 -34.69 -1.03 0.14
N GLN A 116 -34.02 -2.17 -0.04
CA GLN A 116 -32.56 -2.24 -0.23
C GLN A 116 -32.20 -1.46 -1.49
N SER A 117 -31.78 -0.20 -1.33
CA SER A 117 -31.27 0.62 -2.42
C SER A 117 -29.95 0.03 -2.91
N ALA A 118 -29.80 -0.03 -4.23
CA ALA A 118 -28.74 -0.70 -4.95
C ALA A 118 -27.34 -0.42 -4.38
N GLU A 119 -26.53 -1.47 -4.42
CA GLU A 119 -25.17 -1.61 -3.92
C GLU A 119 -24.34 -0.33 -4.04
N SER A 120 -24.08 0.32 -2.90
CA SER A 120 -23.11 1.42 -2.86
C SER A 120 -21.73 0.85 -3.10
N SER A 121 -21.16 1.19 -4.26
CA SER A 121 -19.74 1.07 -4.55
C SER A 121 -18.92 1.62 -3.37
N SER A 122 -17.81 0.96 -3.07
CA SER A 122 -16.90 1.36 -1.98
C SER A 122 -16.45 2.81 -2.18
N SER A 123 -16.94 3.72 -1.34
CA SER A 123 -16.64 5.15 -1.40
C SER A 123 -15.30 5.47 -0.74
N LEU A 124 -14.22 4.82 -1.22
CA LEU A 124 -12.87 5.11 -0.77
C LEU A 124 -12.58 6.60 -1.02
N ARG A 125 -12.13 7.33 0.01
CA ARG A 125 -11.76 8.75 -0.13
C ARG A 125 -10.30 9.03 0.13
N GLU A 126 -9.59 8.07 0.70
CA GLU A 126 -8.23 8.28 1.14
C GLU A 126 -7.38 7.05 0.85
N VAL A 127 -6.21 7.31 0.29
CA VAL A 127 -5.18 6.33 0.08
C VAL A 127 -3.91 6.86 0.76
N VAL A 128 -3.31 6.04 1.61
CA VAL A 128 -2.04 6.34 2.27
C VAL A 128 -1.01 5.33 1.79
N ALA A 129 -0.05 5.78 0.99
CA ALA A 129 0.94 4.94 0.34
C ALA A 129 2.29 4.99 1.07
N TYR A 130 2.82 3.80 1.35
CA TYR A 130 4.12 3.59 1.97
C TYR A 130 4.94 2.56 1.19
N GLY A 131 6.27 2.68 1.25
CA GLY A 131 7.20 1.65 0.82
C GLY A 131 7.20 1.35 -0.67
N ILE A 132 6.83 2.33 -1.50
CA ILE A 132 6.94 2.22 -2.97
C ILE A 132 8.42 2.18 -3.39
N GLY A 133 9.31 2.90 -2.69
CA GLY A 133 10.72 2.99 -3.03
C GLY A 133 10.97 3.90 -4.25
N ASN A 134 12.25 3.94 -4.65
CA ASN A 134 12.73 4.87 -5.67
C ASN A 134 12.36 4.39 -7.08
N PHE A 135 11.43 5.08 -7.73
CA PHE A 135 10.95 4.81 -9.09
C PHE A 135 11.73 5.53 -10.19
N ALA A 136 12.64 6.45 -9.86
CA ALA A 136 13.54 7.12 -10.81
C ALA A 136 14.84 6.32 -11.10
N THR A 137 14.86 5.03 -10.77
CA THR A 137 16.05 4.16 -10.86
C THR A 137 16.13 3.32 -12.13
N GLY A 138 15.04 3.23 -12.91
CA GLY A 138 15.04 2.50 -14.18
C GLY A 138 13.65 2.28 -14.78
N ARG A 139 13.62 1.73 -16.01
CA ARG A 139 12.38 1.47 -16.76
C ARG A 139 11.53 0.37 -16.14
N PHE A 140 10.25 0.66 -15.92
CA PHE A 140 9.21 -0.33 -15.55
C PHE A 140 9.54 -1.16 -14.32
N GLN A 141 10.37 -0.63 -13.42
CA GLN A 141 10.76 -1.31 -12.20
C GLN A 141 9.58 -1.45 -11.24
N SER A 142 9.71 -2.34 -10.24
CA SER A 142 8.66 -2.60 -9.26
C SER A 142 8.10 -1.33 -8.58
N PRO A 143 8.92 -0.35 -8.13
CA PRO A 143 8.41 0.91 -7.58
C PRO A 143 7.49 1.69 -8.53
N MET A 144 7.83 1.69 -9.83
CA MET A 144 7.06 2.39 -10.85
C MET A 144 5.69 1.74 -11.06
N LEU A 145 5.64 0.40 -11.04
CA LEU A 145 4.39 -0.37 -11.10
C LEU A 145 3.52 -0.15 -9.86
N GLN A 146 4.14 -0.07 -8.69
CA GLN A 146 3.46 0.22 -7.43
C GLN A 146 2.85 1.63 -7.44
N LEU A 147 3.61 2.64 -7.85
CA LEU A 147 3.08 3.99 -8.00
C LEU A 147 1.93 4.05 -9.02
N ALA A 148 2.10 3.47 -10.21
CA ALA A 148 1.05 3.43 -11.22
C ALA A 148 -0.22 2.73 -10.72
N CYS A 149 -0.08 1.66 -9.93
CA CYS A 149 -1.21 0.98 -9.30
C CYS A 149 -1.89 1.83 -8.22
N ALA A 150 -1.15 2.55 -7.38
CA ALA A 150 -1.73 3.49 -6.41
C ALA A 150 -2.54 4.60 -7.10
N LEU A 151 -2.00 5.16 -8.19
CA LEU A 151 -2.70 6.17 -9.01
C LEU A 151 -3.98 5.61 -9.65
N LEU A 152 -3.95 4.37 -10.14
CA LEU A 152 -5.14 3.68 -10.66
C LEU A 152 -6.23 3.58 -9.58
N LEU A 153 -5.87 3.17 -8.36
CA LEU A 153 -6.83 3.01 -7.26
C LEU A 153 -7.48 4.35 -6.90
N ARG A 154 -6.71 5.44 -6.87
CA ARG A 154 -7.24 6.81 -6.69
C ARG A 154 -8.24 7.15 -7.78
N ARG A 155 -7.88 6.96 -9.05
CA ARG A 155 -8.74 7.25 -10.22
C ARG A 155 -10.05 6.46 -10.19
N MET A 156 -9.99 5.17 -9.86
CA MET A 156 -11.17 4.31 -9.76
C MET A 156 -12.11 4.75 -8.63
N ALA A 157 -11.55 5.10 -7.47
CA ALA A 157 -12.31 5.61 -6.34
C ALA A 157 -12.97 6.97 -6.67
N ALA A 158 -12.25 7.90 -7.29
CA ALA A 158 -12.79 9.20 -7.71
C ALA A 158 -13.93 9.04 -8.72
N SER A 159 -13.75 8.18 -9.73
CA SER A 159 -14.77 7.89 -10.73
C SER A 159 -16.06 7.30 -10.13
N ALA A 160 -15.91 6.43 -9.12
CA ALA A 160 -17.06 5.86 -8.41
C ALA A 160 -17.86 6.92 -7.66
N LEU A 161 -17.21 7.93 -7.10
CA LEU A 161 -17.86 9.01 -6.35
C LEU A 161 -18.63 9.97 -7.28
N VAL A 162 -18.02 10.40 -8.39
CA VAL A 162 -18.68 11.28 -9.38
C VAL A 162 -19.92 10.61 -10.01
N SER A 163 -19.89 9.30 -10.20
CA SER A 163 -21.03 8.54 -10.74
C SER A 163 -22.24 8.53 -9.80
N THR A 164 -22.02 8.57 -8.48
CA THR A 164 -23.11 8.59 -7.51
C THR A 164 -23.87 9.92 -7.49
N GLU A 165 -23.21 11.04 -7.79
CA GLU A 165 -23.83 12.37 -7.78
C GLU A 165 -24.66 12.61 -9.06
N SER A 166 -24.17 12.11 -10.20
CA SER A 166 -24.73 12.37 -11.53
C SER A 166 -25.98 11.52 -11.88
N THR A 167 -26.34 10.52 -11.08
CA THR A 167 -27.57 9.73 -11.28
C THR A 167 -28.85 10.57 -11.12
N THR A 168 -28.74 11.83 -10.67
CA THR A 168 -29.86 12.77 -10.68
C THR A 168 -30.01 13.60 -11.96
N ASN A 169 -29.03 13.68 -12.87
CA ASN A 169 -29.17 14.39 -14.16
C ASN A 169 -28.11 13.99 -15.22
N LYS A 170 -28.52 13.25 -16.27
CA LYS A 170 -27.86 13.07 -17.58
C LYS A 170 -26.50 12.33 -17.64
N GLN A 171 -26.58 11.00 -17.72
CA GLN A 171 -25.45 10.09 -17.94
C GLN A 171 -25.28 9.74 -19.44
N LYS A 172 -24.44 10.48 -20.19
CA LYS A 172 -24.02 10.05 -21.56
C LYS A 172 -22.68 10.62 -22.08
N GLN A 173 -21.84 11.30 -21.29
CA GLN A 173 -20.76 12.11 -21.90
C GLN A 173 -19.32 11.88 -21.41
N MET A 174 -19.01 10.87 -20.59
CA MET A 174 -17.66 10.78 -19.96
C MET A 174 -16.75 9.62 -20.39
N LEU A 175 -17.16 8.70 -21.27
CA LEU A 175 -16.31 7.55 -21.65
C LEU A 175 -15.66 7.63 -23.04
N ASP A 176 -15.94 8.67 -23.83
CA ASP A 176 -15.29 8.91 -25.13
C ASP A 176 -14.14 9.92 -25.00
N CYS A 177 -13.00 9.51 -24.44
CA CYS A 177 -11.78 10.33 -24.39
C CYS A 177 -10.53 9.55 -24.84
N ASN A 178 -10.53 9.09 -26.09
CA ASN A 178 -9.38 8.47 -26.78
C ASN A 178 -8.35 9.47 -27.34
N GLY A 179 -8.35 10.73 -26.87
CA GLY A 179 -7.45 11.78 -27.36
C GLY A 179 -6.91 12.65 -26.23
N ARG A 180 -6.30 12.05 -25.21
CA ARG A 180 -5.74 12.81 -24.08
C ARG A 180 -4.41 13.46 -24.46
N HIS A 181 -4.39 14.78 -24.56
CA HIS A 181 -3.16 15.56 -24.58
C HIS A 181 -2.50 15.55 -23.18
N ALA A 182 -1.17 15.66 -23.10
CA ALA A 182 -0.45 15.63 -21.82
C ALA A 182 -0.91 16.70 -20.81
N ALA A 183 -1.31 17.89 -21.29
CA ALA A 183 -1.87 18.94 -20.44
C ALA A 183 -3.18 18.51 -19.76
N ASP A 184 -3.98 17.68 -20.43
CA ASP A 184 -5.25 17.15 -19.93
C ASP A 184 -5.04 16.11 -18.81
N THR A 185 -3.89 15.42 -18.84
CA THR A 185 -3.59 14.39 -17.84
C THR A 185 -3.28 14.99 -16.47
N SER A 186 -2.56 16.12 -16.41
CA SER A 186 -2.25 16.77 -15.13
C SER A 186 -3.51 17.36 -14.46
N SER A 187 -4.39 17.98 -15.24
CA SER A 187 -5.69 18.46 -14.72
C SER A 187 -6.57 17.30 -14.22
N ALA A 188 -6.56 16.16 -14.91
CA ALA A 188 -7.27 14.97 -14.45
C ALA A 188 -6.77 14.51 -13.08
N PHE A 189 -5.45 14.37 -12.89
CA PHE A 189 -4.90 13.98 -11.60
C PHE A 189 -5.21 14.96 -10.46
N ARG A 190 -5.21 16.26 -10.75
CA ARG A 190 -5.65 17.26 -9.77
C ARG A 190 -7.11 17.04 -9.37
N SER A 191 -8.01 16.92 -10.33
CA SER A 191 -9.44 16.69 -10.05
C SER A 191 -9.69 15.37 -9.31
N GLU A 192 -8.90 14.33 -9.59
CA GLU A 192 -8.95 13.08 -8.84
C GLU A 192 -8.50 13.26 -7.39
N GLN A 193 -7.44 14.04 -7.16
CA GLN A 193 -6.91 14.33 -5.82
C GLN A 193 -7.90 15.13 -4.97
N ASP A 194 -8.66 16.05 -5.58
CA ASP A 194 -9.69 16.84 -4.91
C ASP A 194 -10.82 15.94 -4.36
N VAL A 195 -11.06 14.78 -4.98
CA VAL A 195 -12.13 13.85 -4.62
C VAL A 195 -11.63 12.72 -3.72
N VAL A 196 -10.45 12.17 -4.03
CA VAL A 196 -9.80 11.07 -3.33
C VAL A 196 -8.34 11.44 -3.08
N GLN A 197 -8.02 11.71 -1.83
CA GLN A 197 -6.69 12.16 -1.46
C GLN A 197 -5.73 10.97 -1.41
N LEU A 198 -4.61 11.11 -2.15
CA LEU A 198 -3.47 10.21 -2.05
C LEU A 198 -2.36 10.91 -1.26
N TYR A 199 -2.00 10.31 -0.13
CA TYR A 199 -0.86 10.66 0.71
C TYR A 199 0.27 9.69 0.43
N TYR A 200 1.49 10.19 0.34
CA TYR A 200 2.68 9.40 0.06
C TYR A 200 3.77 9.72 1.08
N PHE A 201 4.41 8.69 1.63
CA PHE A 201 5.64 8.85 2.40
C PHE A 201 6.66 7.78 2.03
N ASP A 202 7.86 8.24 1.72
CA ASP A 202 9.05 7.41 1.61
C ASP A 202 10.24 8.21 2.18
N PRO A 203 10.97 7.69 3.19
CA PRO A 203 12.09 8.40 3.79
C PRO A 203 13.29 8.54 2.83
N CYS A 204 13.33 7.77 1.75
CA CYS A 204 14.38 7.78 0.76
C CYS A 204 13.99 8.48 -0.55
N ILE A 205 12.85 9.19 -0.58
CA ILE A 205 12.34 9.83 -1.80
C ILE A 205 13.38 10.77 -2.40
N LEU A 206 13.66 10.61 -3.69
CA LEU A 206 14.58 11.49 -4.41
C LEU A 206 13.91 12.84 -4.70
N PRO A 207 14.66 13.96 -4.76
CA PRO A 207 14.08 15.28 -5.06
C PRO A 207 13.26 15.31 -6.36
N VAL A 208 13.74 14.64 -7.41
CA VAL A 208 13.04 14.54 -8.71
C VAL A 208 11.73 13.76 -8.60
N GLU A 209 11.67 12.76 -7.70
CA GLU A 209 10.48 11.96 -7.45
C GLU A 209 9.45 12.77 -6.67
N LYS A 210 9.89 13.48 -5.61
CA LYS A 210 9.04 14.39 -4.82
C LYS A 210 8.41 15.45 -5.72
N GLU A 211 9.23 16.14 -6.51
CA GLU A 211 8.77 17.16 -7.44
C GLU A 211 7.74 16.58 -8.42
N MET A 212 7.98 15.40 -8.98
CA MET A 212 7.06 14.76 -9.93
C MET A 212 5.73 14.34 -9.29
N LEU A 213 5.76 13.77 -8.08
CA LEU A 213 4.56 13.42 -7.33
C LEU A 213 3.70 14.66 -7.08
N GLU A 214 4.30 15.74 -6.62
CA GLU A 214 3.59 16.98 -6.27
C GLU A 214 3.09 17.72 -7.52
N THR A 215 3.94 17.92 -8.54
CA THR A 215 3.59 18.77 -9.68
C THR A 215 2.82 18.04 -10.77
N THR A 216 3.15 16.78 -11.05
CA THR A 216 2.62 16.04 -12.20
C THR A 216 1.41 15.21 -11.79
N PHE A 217 1.55 14.45 -10.69
CA PHE A 217 0.53 13.50 -10.23
C PHE A 217 -0.37 14.07 -9.13
N HIS A 218 -0.10 15.29 -8.66
CA HIS A 218 -0.82 15.98 -7.57
C HIS A 218 -1.03 15.05 -6.36
N VAL A 219 0.07 14.48 -5.86
CA VAL A 219 0.11 13.61 -4.68
C VAL A 219 0.65 14.41 -3.50
N HIS A 220 0.04 14.27 -2.31
CA HIS A 220 0.57 14.90 -1.11
C HIS A 220 1.72 14.08 -0.55
N VAL A 221 2.95 14.59 -0.71
CA VAL A 221 4.14 13.99 -0.12
C VAL A 221 4.29 14.49 1.30
N LEU A 222 4.27 13.57 2.26
CA LEU A 222 4.45 13.88 3.68
C LEU A 222 5.94 14.06 3.99
N ASP A 223 6.28 15.08 4.78
CA ASP A 223 7.68 15.30 5.21
C ASP A 223 8.08 14.35 6.36
N SER A 224 7.12 13.84 7.11
CA SER A 224 7.30 12.85 8.19
C SER A 224 6.06 11.96 8.27
N ASN A 225 6.21 10.70 8.65
CA ASN A 225 5.08 9.80 8.92
C ASN A 225 5.04 9.27 10.36
N ASP A 226 5.89 9.78 11.26
CA ASP A 226 6.06 9.25 12.61
C ASP A 226 6.15 7.71 12.62
N MET A 227 6.93 7.16 11.68
CA MET A 227 7.13 5.72 11.49
C MET A 227 5.84 4.94 11.17
N GLY A 228 4.88 5.59 10.51
CA GLY A 228 3.57 5.04 10.16
C GLY A 228 2.49 5.25 11.24
N LYS A 229 2.78 6.07 12.25
CA LYS A 229 1.84 6.34 13.35
C LYS A 229 0.97 7.58 13.14
N LEU A 230 1.23 8.37 12.10
CA LEU A 230 0.36 9.52 11.80
C LEU A 230 -1.08 9.05 11.61
N SER A 231 -2.00 9.71 12.34
CA SER A 231 -3.43 9.54 12.08
C SER A 231 -3.82 10.30 10.82
N ILE A 232 -4.89 9.85 10.20
CA ILE A 232 -5.48 10.50 9.02
C ILE A 232 -5.83 11.96 9.32
N GLU A 233 -6.33 12.27 10.51
CA GLU A 233 -6.67 13.64 10.93
C GLU A 233 -5.43 14.53 10.98
N VAL A 234 -4.30 14.01 11.44
CA VAL A 234 -3.03 14.74 11.45
C VAL A 234 -2.55 14.97 10.01
N MET A 235 -2.63 13.96 9.14
CA MET A 235 -2.27 14.11 7.73
C MET A 235 -3.12 15.19 7.02
N ARG A 236 -4.45 15.16 7.23
CA ARG A 236 -5.37 16.20 6.73
C ARG A 236 -4.98 17.59 7.24
N SER A 237 -4.55 17.69 8.50
CA SER A 237 -4.19 18.95 9.13
C SER A 237 -2.87 19.52 8.59
N GLN A 238 -1.89 18.67 8.26
CA GLN A 238 -0.62 19.12 7.68
C GLN A 238 -0.82 19.83 6.32
N ILE A 239 -1.73 19.32 5.49
CA ILE A 239 -2.02 19.94 4.18
C ILE A 239 -2.68 21.31 4.35
N ARG A 240 -3.66 21.42 5.26
CA ARG A 240 -4.41 22.66 5.49
C ARG A 240 -3.54 23.83 5.92
N LEU A 241 -2.40 23.58 6.56
CA LEU A 241 -1.47 24.64 6.96
C LEU A 241 -0.75 25.30 5.77
N GLY A 242 -0.70 24.65 4.60
CA GLY A 242 -0.07 25.18 3.40
C GLY A 242 -1.02 25.90 2.44
N GLU A 243 -2.34 25.71 2.56
CA GLU A 243 -3.32 26.22 1.59
C GLU A 243 -4.10 27.42 2.14
N THR A 244 -3.97 28.57 1.48
CA THR A 244 -4.73 29.80 1.81
C THR A 244 -6.17 29.79 1.30
N HIS A 245 -6.66 28.68 0.74
CA HIS A 245 -8.00 28.62 0.19
C HIS A 245 -9.02 28.10 1.23
N PRO A 246 -10.16 28.79 1.42
CA PRO A 246 -11.23 28.30 2.28
C PRO A 246 -11.80 27.03 1.66
N SER A 247 -11.39 25.89 2.18
CA SER A 247 -11.82 24.57 1.72
C SER A 247 -13.30 24.40 2.07
N ILE A 248 -14.05 23.88 1.09
CA ILE A 248 -15.41 23.39 1.29
C ILE A 248 -15.42 22.53 2.54
N GLU A 249 -16.31 22.83 3.49
CA GLU A 249 -16.58 21.99 4.67
C GLU A 249 -16.93 20.59 4.15
N THR A 250 -15.91 19.76 4.03
CA THR A 250 -16.04 18.38 3.60
C THR A 250 -16.77 17.72 4.76
N GLN A 251 -18.06 17.46 4.55
CA GLN A 251 -18.89 16.75 5.50
C GLN A 251 -18.06 15.60 6.05
N SER A 252 -17.91 15.56 7.38
CA SER A 252 -17.06 14.62 8.11
C SER A 252 -17.66 13.20 8.05
N GLY A 253 -17.80 12.71 6.82
CA GLY A 253 -18.35 11.42 6.49
C GLY A 253 -17.33 10.35 6.82
N CYS A 254 -17.85 9.24 7.31
CA CYS A 254 -17.07 8.07 7.65
C CYS A 254 -16.70 7.30 6.38
N PHE A 255 -15.61 7.71 5.73
CA PHE A 255 -15.13 7.07 4.51
C PHE A 255 -14.06 6.01 4.84
N PRO A 256 -14.03 4.89 4.10
CA PRO A 256 -12.91 3.96 4.15
C PRO A 256 -11.58 4.66 3.83
N THR A 257 -10.53 4.22 4.50
CA THR A 257 -9.14 4.58 4.19
C THR A 257 -8.38 3.34 3.76
N LEU A 258 -7.64 3.43 2.67
CA LEU A 258 -6.78 2.37 2.16
C LEU A 258 -5.33 2.67 2.49
N PHE A 259 -4.70 1.83 3.31
CA PHE A 259 -3.26 1.81 3.44
C PHE A 259 -2.65 0.94 2.33
N TYR A 260 -1.92 1.57 1.42
CA TYR A 260 -1.24 0.96 0.29
C TYR A 260 0.23 0.71 0.66
N MET A 261 0.58 -0.55 0.97
CA MET A 261 1.82 -0.91 1.66
C MET A 261 2.55 -2.11 1.00
N PRO A 262 2.69 -2.17 -0.34
CA PRO A 262 3.38 -3.28 -0.97
C PRO A 262 4.82 -3.38 -0.45
N HIS A 263 5.30 -4.59 -0.16
CA HIS A 263 6.68 -4.85 0.31
C HIS A 263 7.14 -4.14 1.58
N CYS A 264 6.23 -3.52 2.33
CA CYS A 264 6.59 -2.89 3.60
C CYS A 264 7.08 -3.91 4.63
N PRO A 265 7.98 -3.53 5.55
CA PRO A 265 8.38 -4.40 6.65
C PRO A 265 7.24 -4.58 7.66
N MET A 266 7.23 -5.70 8.38
CA MET A 266 6.21 -6.04 9.39
C MET A 266 6.08 -4.95 10.49
N ARG A 267 7.18 -4.27 10.81
CA ARG A 267 7.22 -3.16 11.77
C ARG A 267 6.28 -2.02 11.36
N LEU A 268 6.23 -1.66 10.07
CA LEU A 268 5.33 -0.62 9.58
C LEU A 268 3.86 -1.01 9.74
N TYR A 269 3.51 -2.25 9.40
CA TYR A 269 2.16 -2.76 9.64
C TYR A 269 1.79 -2.67 11.11
N SER A 270 2.71 -3.04 12.02
CA SER A 270 2.47 -2.94 13.46
C SER A 270 2.21 -1.50 13.92
N ASN A 271 2.95 -0.52 13.38
CA ASN A 271 2.74 0.90 13.70
C ASN A 271 1.41 1.44 13.16
N VAL A 272 1.03 1.07 11.93
CA VAL A 272 -0.27 1.42 11.34
C VAL A 272 -1.42 0.80 12.15
N LEU A 273 -1.32 -0.49 12.49
CA LEU A 273 -2.30 -1.19 13.32
C LEU A 273 -2.40 -0.56 14.71
N TRP A 274 -1.27 -0.21 15.32
CA TRP A 274 -1.23 0.41 16.64
C TRP A 274 -1.90 1.79 16.66
N SER A 275 -1.59 2.65 15.69
CA SER A 275 -2.13 4.02 15.61
C SER A 275 -3.63 4.04 15.32
N HIS A 276 -4.12 3.05 14.57
CA HIS A 276 -5.52 2.98 14.16
C HIS A 276 -6.35 1.94 14.93
N TRP A 277 -5.86 1.48 16.08
CA TRP A 277 -6.45 0.35 16.80
C TRP A 277 -7.94 0.52 17.14
N GLU A 278 -8.36 1.71 17.56
CA GLU A 278 -9.76 1.96 17.91
C GLU A 278 -10.68 2.01 16.69
N HIS A 279 -10.15 2.29 15.49
CA HIS A 279 -10.92 2.19 14.23
C HIS A 279 -11.06 0.73 13.80
N LEU A 280 -10.03 -0.09 14.03
CA LEU A 280 -10.02 -1.52 13.70
C LEU A 280 -10.91 -2.33 14.64
N PHE A 281 -10.82 -2.04 15.94
CA PHE A 281 -11.54 -2.73 17.00
C PHE A 281 -12.21 -1.71 17.93
N PRO A 282 -13.34 -1.11 17.55
CA PRO A 282 -14.04 -0.13 18.36
C PRO A 282 -14.47 -0.72 19.71
N SER A 283 -14.25 0.04 20.77
CA SER A 283 -14.71 -0.32 22.11
C SER A 283 -16.24 -0.20 22.18
N CYS A 284 -16.97 -1.31 22.34
CA CYS A 284 -18.39 -1.28 22.72
C CYS A 284 -18.51 -0.74 24.15
N LYS A 285 -18.43 0.58 24.33
CA LYS A 285 -18.89 1.21 25.55
C LYS A 285 -20.40 1.17 25.49
N CYS A 286 -21.01 0.06 25.91
CA CYS A 286 -22.43 0.02 26.21
C CYS A 286 -22.67 1.18 27.17
N SER A 287 -23.49 2.15 26.76
CA SER A 287 -23.93 3.20 27.66
C SER A 287 -24.59 2.50 28.84
N THR A 288 -23.89 2.45 29.96
CA THR A 288 -24.51 2.16 31.25
C THR A 288 -25.59 3.20 31.40
N LYS A 289 -26.83 2.75 31.20
CA LYS A 289 -28.06 3.55 31.25
C LYS A 289 -28.04 4.35 32.55
N SER A 290 -27.56 5.59 32.49
CA SER A 290 -27.91 6.59 33.49
C SER A 290 -29.38 6.86 33.27
N SER A 291 -30.19 6.41 34.21
CA SER A 291 -31.65 6.47 34.18
C SER A 291 -32.22 7.88 34.42
N ASP A 292 -31.39 8.92 34.41
CA ASP A 292 -31.85 10.29 34.61
C ASP A 292 -32.24 10.94 33.28
N VAL A 293 -33.52 10.74 32.98
CA VAL A 293 -34.33 11.45 32.00
C VAL A 293 -34.31 12.94 32.33
N THR A 294 -33.78 13.79 31.44
CA THR A 294 -34.40 15.06 30.95
C THR A 294 -33.39 15.96 30.21
N SER A 295 -33.03 15.63 28.96
CA SER A 295 -32.72 16.64 27.93
C SER A 295 -32.56 15.98 26.55
N ALA A 296 -33.62 16.05 25.75
CA ALA A 296 -33.68 15.50 24.41
C ALA A 296 -33.09 16.48 23.39
N THR A 297 -31.80 16.35 23.05
CA THR A 297 -31.21 16.89 21.80
C THR A 297 -29.81 16.34 21.46
N GLU A 298 -29.26 15.39 22.22
CA GLU A 298 -28.03 14.71 21.78
C GLU A 298 -28.40 13.79 20.61
N ILE A 299 -28.18 14.31 19.40
CA ILE A 299 -28.14 13.50 18.18
C ILE A 299 -27.09 12.44 18.46
N ASP A 300 -27.58 11.23 18.67
CA ASP A 300 -26.83 10.01 18.87
C ASP A 300 -25.91 9.86 17.65
N ALA A 301 -24.72 10.46 17.75
CA ALA A 301 -23.66 10.39 16.76
C ALA A 301 -23.11 8.98 16.86
N GLY A 302 -23.94 8.01 16.43
CA GLY A 302 -23.63 6.60 16.38
C GLY A 302 -22.31 6.50 15.65
N GLY A 303 -21.24 6.28 16.42
CA GLY A 303 -19.87 6.48 15.98
C GLY A 303 -19.60 5.59 14.79
N TYR A 304 -19.68 6.17 13.59
CA TYR A 304 -19.45 5.43 12.37
C TYR A 304 -17.97 5.04 12.34
N ILE A 305 -17.76 3.74 12.30
CA ILE A 305 -16.43 3.14 12.30
C ILE A 305 -15.89 3.26 10.88
N HIS A 306 -14.76 3.94 10.73
CA HIS A 306 -14.09 4.10 9.45
C HIS A 306 -13.45 2.77 9.07
N PRO A 307 -13.95 2.08 8.03
CA PRO A 307 -13.38 0.79 7.68
C PRO A 307 -11.98 1.00 7.11
N ILE A 308 -11.01 0.44 7.79
CA ILE A 308 -9.62 0.46 7.35
C ILE A 308 -9.38 -0.77 6.48
N LEU A 309 -8.86 -0.50 5.29
CA LEU A 309 -8.40 -1.50 4.35
C LEU A 309 -6.88 -1.40 4.23
N ILE A 310 -6.22 -2.54 4.09
CA ILE A 310 -4.79 -2.61 3.84
C ILE A 310 -4.59 -3.39 2.55
N PHE A 311 -3.89 -2.82 1.57
CA PHE A 311 -3.37 -3.57 0.43
C PHE A 311 -1.86 -3.70 0.59
N GLY A 312 -1.38 -4.91 0.79
CA GLY A 312 0.01 -5.16 1.16
C GLY A 312 0.35 -6.64 1.27
N ASN A 313 1.47 -6.98 1.90
CA ASN A 313 1.88 -8.36 2.13
C ASN A 313 0.87 -9.11 3.00
N SER A 314 0.67 -10.40 2.74
CA SER A 314 -0.14 -11.27 3.59
C SER A 314 0.38 -11.32 5.03
N PHE A 315 -0.51 -11.15 5.98
CA PHE A 315 -0.29 -11.37 7.41
C PHE A 315 0.04 -12.83 7.68
N SER A 316 -0.67 -13.76 7.04
CA SER A 316 -0.34 -15.19 7.12
C SER A 316 1.03 -15.52 6.53
N ALA A 317 1.46 -14.81 5.47
CA ALA A 317 2.82 -15.03 4.94
C ALA A 317 3.92 -14.56 5.92
N TYR A 318 3.65 -13.61 6.81
CA TYR A 318 4.58 -13.31 7.91
C TYR A 318 4.64 -14.47 8.90
N GLU A 319 3.50 -15.07 9.25
CA GLU A 319 3.43 -16.26 10.11
C GLU A 319 4.20 -17.46 9.54
N ASP A 320 4.11 -17.68 8.22
CA ASP A 320 4.79 -18.80 7.54
C ASP A 320 6.29 -18.58 7.36
N ARG A 321 6.74 -17.32 7.22
CA ARG A 321 8.17 -17.00 7.15
C ARG A 321 8.75 -17.25 8.54
N THR A 322 9.88 -17.97 8.61
CA THR A 322 10.47 -18.47 9.85
C THR A 322 10.87 -17.33 10.80
N ILE A 323 9.89 -16.87 11.55
CA ILE A 323 10.00 -15.84 12.56
C ILE A 323 10.41 -16.54 13.85
N SER A 324 11.33 -15.92 14.60
CA SER A 324 11.81 -16.52 15.84
C SER A 324 10.67 -16.57 16.86
N CYS A 325 10.71 -17.51 17.82
CA CYS A 325 9.73 -17.51 18.92
C CYS A 325 9.74 -16.18 19.70
N GLU A 326 10.86 -15.45 19.68
CA GLU A 326 11.03 -14.15 20.33
C GLU A 326 10.14 -13.10 19.64
N ASP A 327 10.17 -13.02 18.31
CA ASP A 327 9.38 -12.08 17.51
C ASP A 327 7.87 -12.34 17.59
N LEU A 328 7.46 -13.61 17.76
CA LEU A 328 6.07 -13.99 18.01
C LEU A 328 5.58 -13.48 19.38
N SER A 329 6.49 -13.37 20.34
CA SER A 329 6.21 -12.89 21.70
C SER A 329 6.39 -11.38 21.86
N ASP A 330 6.90 -10.67 20.85
CA ASP A 330 7.10 -9.22 20.89
C ASP A 330 5.75 -8.52 21.14
N PRO A 331 5.57 -7.83 22.28
CA PRO A 331 4.31 -7.19 22.61
C PRO A 331 3.95 -6.05 21.66
N THR A 332 4.90 -5.52 20.89
CA THR A 332 4.72 -4.47 19.89
C THR A 332 4.29 -5.02 18.52
N ASN A 333 4.33 -6.34 18.31
CA ASN A 333 3.91 -6.96 17.06
C ASN A 333 2.38 -6.90 16.91
N GLY A 334 1.91 -6.03 16.01
CA GLY A 334 0.49 -5.88 15.73
C GLY A 334 -0.06 -6.97 14.83
N VAL A 335 0.75 -7.47 13.89
CA VAL A 335 0.32 -8.40 12.84
C VAL A 335 -0.17 -9.72 13.43
N PHE A 336 0.62 -10.36 14.30
CA PHE A 336 0.22 -11.63 14.92
C PHE A 336 -0.96 -11.51 15.87
N LYS A 337 -1.15 -10.33 16.46
CA LYS A 337 -2.30 -10.09 17.34
C LYS A 337 -3.62 -10.00 16.58
N VAL A 338 -3.59 -9.64 15.30
CA VAL A 338 -4.79 -9.41 14.49
C VAL A 338 -4.99 -10.41 13.37
N VAL A 339 -4.03 -11.31 13.09
CA VAL A 339 -4.12 -12.26 11.96
C VAL A 339 -5.41 -13.07 12.00
N SER A 340 -5.80 -13.58 13.18
CA SER A 340 -7.05 -14.34 13.38
C SER A 340 -8.32 -13.49 13.39
N HIS A 341 -8.18 -12.17 13.43
CA HIS A 341 -9.27 -11.18 13.34
C HIS A 341 -9.31 -10.48 11.98
N SER A 342 -8.37 -10.81 11.09
CA SER A 342 -8.24 -10.23 9.76
C SER A 342 -8.85 -11.15 8.71
N HIS A 343 -9.40 -10.55 7.66
CA HIS A 343 -9.79 -11.26 6.47
C HIS A 343 -8.90 -10.83 5.31
N GLU A 344 -8.06 -11.74 4.82
CA GLU A 344 -7.19 -11.53 3.67
C GLU A 344 -7.83 -12.06 2.38
N THR A 345 -7.96 -11.20 1.38
CA THR A 345 -8.33 -11.59 0.02
C THR A 345 -7.09 -11.54 -0.87
N ARG A 346 -6.61 -12.71 -1.26
CA ARG A 346 -5.43 -12.84 -2.12
C ARG A 346 -5.64 -12.20 -3.48
N VAL A 347 -4.69 -11.36 -3.89
CA VAL A 347 -4.66 -10.73 -5.22
C VAL A 347 -3.64 -11.47 -6.08
N ALA A 348 -4.09 -12.50 -6.80
CA ALA A 348 -3.21 -13.28 -7.66
C ALA A 348 -2.60 -12.41 -8.76
N VAL A 349 -1.28 -12.52 -8.99
CA VAL A 349 -0.59 -11.72 -10.00
C VAL A 349 -0.76 -12.25 -11.41
N ARG A 350 -0.77 -13.57 -11.61
CA ARG A 350 -0.90 -14.20 -12.94
C ARG A 350 -1.96 -15.29 -12.97
N ALA A 351 -2.74 -15.34 -14.06
CA ALA A 351 -3.37 -16.57 -14.51
C ALA A 351 -2.34 -17.41 -15.30
N LYS A 352 -2.55 -18.72 -15.39
CA LYS A 352 -1.53 -19.69 -15.85
C LYS A 352 -1.02 -19.47 -17.29
N ASP A 353 -1.70 -18.67 -18.11
CA ASP A 353 -1.40 -18.47 -19.54
C ASP A 353 -1.52 -17.00 -20.00
N GLU A 354 -1.38 -16.03 -19.09
CA GLU A 354 -1.58 -14.62 -19.39
C GLU A 354 -0.33 -13.98 -20.05
N ILE A 355 -0.49 -13.43 -21.26
CA ILE A 355 0.57 -12.62 -21.90
C ILE A 355 0.64 -11.29 -21.16
N VAL A 356 1.74 -11.08 -20.44
CA VAL A 356 1.97 -9.84 -19.70
C VAL A 356 2.62 -8.81 -20.64
N PRO A 357 2.02 -7.62 -20.81
CA PRO A 357 2.65 -6.54 -21.55
C PRO A 357 4.04 -6.22 -21.00
N GLU A 358 4.96 -5.76 -21.86
CA GLU A 358 6.33 -5.41 -21.43
C GLU A 358 6.34 -4.36 -20.31
N THR A 359 5.38 -3.44 -20.34
CA THR A 359 5.15 -2.42 -19.30
C THR A 359 4.86 -3.01 -17.93
N LEU A 360 4.40 -4.26 -17.85
CA LEU A 360 4.03 -4.98 -16.62
C LEU A 360 4.94 -6.18 -16.35
N ARG A 361 6.09 -6.31 -17.04
CA ARG A 361 6.98 -7.48 -16.93
C ARG A 361 7.44 -7.79 -15.50
N HIS A 362 7.51 -6.78 -14.64
CA HIS A 362 7.95 -6.89 -13.24
C HIS A 362 6.80 -6.96 -12.22
N ILE A 363 5.56 -7.15 -12.68
CA ILE A 363 4.36 -7.16 -11.82
C ILE A 363 4.42 -8.21 -10.70
N GLU A 364 5.03 -9.37 -10.95
CA GLU A 364 5.19 -10.41 -9.94
C GLU A 364 6.16 -10.01 -8.84
N MET A 365 7.25 -9.32 -9.18
CA MET A 365 8.17 -8.78 -8.18
C MET A 365 7.58 -7.59 -7.44
N ALA A 366 6.70 -6.82 -8.09
CA ALA A 366 6.08 -5.63 -7.51
C ALA A 366 4.96 -5.93 -6.52
N PHE A 367 4.34 -7.12 -6.62
CA PHE A 367 3.14 -7.49 -5.84
C PHE A 367 3.18 -8.95 -5.38
N SER A 368 4.38 -9.50 -5.17
CA SER A 368 4.52 -10.86 -4.62
C SER A 368 3.83 -10.92 -3.25
N ASP A 369 2.99 -11.93 -3.03
CA ASP A 369 2.27 -12.14 -1.77
C ASP A 369 1.31 -11.00 -1.37
N SER A 370 0.88 -10.16 -2.32
CA SER A 370 -0.04 -9.06 -2.03
C SER A 370 -1.49 -9.51 -1.82
N ASN A 371 -2.11 -8.97 -0.78
CA ASN A 371 -3.46 -9.25 -0.32
C ASN A 371 -4.18 -7.94 -0.02
N VAL A 372 -5.52 -7.99 -0.08
CA VAL A 372 -6.37 -6.98 0.53
C VAL A 372 -6.83 -7.50 1.88
N THR A 373 -6.42 -6.83 2.94
CA THR A 373 -6.75 -7.18 4.32
C THR A 373 -7.81 -6.22 4.84
N SER A 374 -8.86 -6.80 5.42
CA SER A 374 -9.96 -6.09 6.07
C SER A 374 -10.20 -6.64 7.45
N PHE A 375 -10.83 -5.84 8.30
CA PHE A 375 -11.15 -6.21 9.68
C PHE A 375 -12.65 -6.21 9.87
N CYS A 376 -13.13 -7.19 10.64
CA CYS A 376 -14.55 -7.33 10.97
C CYS A 376 -14.75 -6.81 12.40
N PRO A 377 -15.23 -5.56 12.59
CA PRO A 377 -15.53 -5.05 13.93
C PRO A 377 -16.73 -5.83 14.50
N GLY A 378 -16.47 -6.73 15.44
CA GLY A 378 -17.51 -7.42 16.20
C GLY A 378 -18.16 -8.60 15.48
N GLY A 379 -17.34 -9.52 14.96
CA GLY A 379 -17.83 -10.74 14.32
C GLY A 379 -18.96 -11.39 15.10
N GLN A 380 -20.10 -11.56 14.44
CA GLN A 380 -21.04 -12.66 14.67
C GLN A 380 -20.31 -14.00 14.42
N GLN A 381 -19.22 -14.26 15.15
CA GLN A 381 -18.73 -15.62 15.25
C GLN A 381 -19.81 -16.34 16.04
N SER A 382 -20.54 -17.21 15.34
CA SER A 382 -21.42 -18.22 15.92
C SER A 382 -20.80 -18.74 17.21
N ASP A 383 -21.60 -18.91 18.26
CA ASP A 383 -21.22 -19.15 19.66
C ASP A 383 -20.06 -20.15 19.94
N GLU A 384 -19.64 -20.93 18.96
CA GLU A 384 -18.58 -21.94 19.04
C GLU A 384 -17.13 -21.43 18.98
N ASN A 385 -16.86 -20.17 18.58
CA ASN A 385 -15.49 -19.63 18.66
C ASN A 385 -15.50 -18.19 19.20
N ARG A 386 -15.46 -18.06 20.52
CA ARG A 386 -15.28 -16.76 21.19
C ARG A 386 -13.81 -16.36 21.18
N LEU A 387 -13.24 -16.12 20.00
CA LEU A 387 -11.98 -15.37 19.95
C LEU A 387 -12.28 -13.97 20.49
N GLY A 388 -11.78 -13.69 21.70
CA GLY A 388 -11.94 -12.39 22.34
C GLY A 388 -11.38 -11.26 21.46
N ARG A 389 -11.79 -10.01 21.74
CA ARG A 389 -11.19 -8.83 21.12
C ARG A 389 -9.67 -8.91 21.29
N PRO A 390 -8.86 -8.70 20.23
CA PRO A 390 -7.43 -8.75 20.38
C PRO A 390 -6.96 -7.64 21.32
N SER A 391 -5.89 -7.89 22.06
CA SER A 391 -5.25 -6.84 22.86
C SER A 391 -4.52 -5.87 21.94
N ARG A 392 -4.57 -4.56 22.23
CA ARG A 392 -3.76 -3.57 21.50
C ARG A 392 -2.28 -3.96 21.62
N PRO A 393 -1.48 -3.94 20.53
CA PRO A 393 -0.03 -4.03 20.64
C PRO A 393 0.50 -2.91 21.53
N LYS A 394 1.64 -3.12 22.18
CA LYS A 394 2.38 -2.01 22.78
C LYS A 394 2.89 -1.10 21.67
N GLU A 395 3.03 0.17 21.99
CA GLU A 395 3.69 1.08 21.08
C GLU A 395 5.16 0.67 20.92
N TRP A 396 5.63 0.59 19.69
CA TRP A 396 7.05 0.49 19.44
C TRP A 396 7.69 1.88 19.55
N LEU A 397 8.75 1.97 20.34
CA LEU A 397 9.50 3.20 20.53
C LEU A 397 10.89 3.00 19.92
N ARG A 398 11.34 3.99 19.15
CA ARG A 398 12.69 3.99 18.60
C ARG A 398 13.67 3.99 19.77
N ASN A 399 14.61 3.05 19.76
CA ASN A 399 15.75 3.02 20.64
C ASN A 399 16.78 4.06 20.17
N ASP A 400 17.44 4.73 21.12
CA ASP A 400 18.55 5.63 20.84
C ASP A 400 19.72 4.89 20.17
N ASP A 401 19.83 3.58 20.40
CA ASP A 401 20.75 2.69 19.71
C ASP A 401 20.14 2.17 18.39
N PRO A 402 20.65 2.58 17.21
CA PRO A 402 20.14 2.13 15.92
C PRO A 402 20.31 0.62 15.69
N GLU A 403 21.26 -0.05 16.34
CA GLU A 403 21.44 -1.51 16.19
C GLU A 403 20.32 -2.33 16.84
N LEU A 404 19.60 -1.71 17.79
CA LEU A 404 18.45 -2.33 18.46
C LEU A 404 17.14 -2.08 17.74
N ASN A 405 17.09 -1.11 16.81
CA ASN A 405 15.88 -0.78 16.08
C ASN A 405 15.54 -1.85 15.03
N GLY A 406 16.55 -2.41 14.34
CA GLY A 406 16.39 -3.42 13.28
C GLY A 406 16.15 -4.86 13.72
N ARG A 407 15.74 -5.09 14.98
CA ARG A 407 15.43 -6.43 15.51
C ARG A 407 13.94 -6.69 15.58
#